data_AF-A0A5D0MMQ2-F1
#
_entry.id   AF-A0A5D0MMQ2-F1
#
_cell.length_a   1.000
_cell.length_b   1.000
_cell.length_c   1.000
_cell.angle_alpha   90.00
_cell.angle_beta   90.00
_cell.angle_gamma   90.00
#
_symmetry.space_group_name_H-M   'P 1'
#
loop_
_entity.id
_entity.type
_entity.pdbx_description
1 polymer ?
#
loop_
_entity_poly.entity_id
_entity_poly.type
_entity_poly.pdbx_seq_one_letter_code
_entity_poly.pdbx_strand_id
1 'polypeptide(L)'
;MTSKNKWFQILKSPKRRQWEELYRNRWQYDRVVRSTHGVNCTGSCSWNVYVKDGVVTGEIQADDYPAIGGDIPHTEPRGCARGASFSWYLYNPMRIKYPYIRGILLDLWREAKSKHDDPVKAWESIVEDKSNREKYTSRRGKGGLRRADFEEASEIIAASNLYTIKKYGPDRIIGFSPIPAMSQVSYAAGSRYLNLIGGVVMSFYDWYCDLPLASPQVWGEQTDVCESADWYNSKYTVL
;
A
#
# COMPACT_ATOMS: atom_id res chain seq x y z
N MET A 1 31.64 0.99 -45.07
CA MET A 1 30.79 0.18 -45.97
C MET A 1 30.14 -0.91 -45.15
N THR A 2 28.91 -0.69 -44.70
CA THR A 2 28.13 -1.69 -43.94
C THR A 2 27.65 -2.79 -44.90
N SER A 3 27.91 -4.05 -44.57
CA SER A 3 27.47 -5.18 -45.39
C SER A 3 25.94 -5.17 -45.47
N LYS A 4 25.41 -5.20 -46.70
CA LYS A 4 23.96 -5.27 -46.93
C LYS A 4 23.45 -6.59 -46.34
N ASN A 5 22.48 -6.50 -45.43
CA ASN A 5 21.80 -7.66 -44.87
C ASN A 5 21.15 -8.46 -46.01
N LYS A 6 21.48 -9.75 -46.14
CA LYS A 6 21.04 -10.62 -47.24
C LYS A 6 19.62 -11.18 -47.06
N TRP A 7 19.02 -11.00 -45.89
CA TRP A 7 17.74 -11.61 -45.55
C TRP A 7 16.53 -10.74 -45.88
N PHE A 8 16.72 -9.45 -46.16
CA PHE A 8 15.63 -8.54 -46.53
C PHE A 8 16.10 -7.46 -47.50
N GLN A 9 15.24 -7.15 -48.48
CA GLN A 9 15.42 -6.06 -49.44
C GLN A 9 14.44 -4.94 -49.13
N ILE A 10 14.93 -3.73 -48.88
CA ILE A 10 14.06 -2.54 -48.73
C ILE A 10 13.54 -2.18 -50.12
N LEU A 11 12.30 -2.56 -50.43
CA LEU A 11 11.67 -2.31 -51.74
C LEU A 11 11.25 -0.84 -51.93
N LYS A 12 10.87 -0.16 -50.85
CA LYS A 12 10.49 1.26 -50.86
C LYS A 12 10.67 1.87 -49.46
N SER A 13 11.49 2.91 -49.34
CA SER A 13 11.55 3.74 -48.14
C SER A 13 10.54 4.90 -48.28
N PRO A 14 9.55 5.04 -47.39
CA PRO A 14 8.61 6.17 -47.45
C PRO A 14 9.35 7.50 -47.30
N LYS A 15 9.18 8.42 -48.25
CA LYS A 15 9.82 9.75 -48.20
C LYS A 15 9.33 10.62 -47.03
N ARG A 16 8.14 10.34 -46.48
CA ARG A 16 7.56 11.05 -45.34
C ARG A 16 7.16 10.03 -44.25
N ARG A 17 7.76 10.17 -43.07
CA ARG A 17 7.55 9.31 -41.88
C ARG A 17 7.14 10.12 -40.63
N GLN A 18 6.57 11.31 -40.84
CA GLN A 18 6.21 12.24 -39.76
C GLN A 18 5.15 11.66 -38.80
N TRP A 19 4.27 10.78 -39.27
CA TRP A 19 3.26 10.12 -38.41
C TRP A 19 3.88 9.29 -37.28
N GLU A 20 5.11 8.82 -37.42
CA GLU A 20 5.83 8.07 -36.38
C GLU A 20 6.09 8.93 -35.13
N GLU A 21 6.09 10.26 -35.29
CA GLU A 21 6.26 11.19 -34.17
C GLU A 21 5.15 11.07 -33.14
N LEU A 22 3.95 10.63 -33.54
CA LEU A 22 2.87 10.32 -32.63
C LEU A 22 3.29 9.30 -31.55
N TYR A 23 3.94 8.21 -31.96
CA TYR A 23 4.38 7.15 -31.06
C TYR A 23 5.64 7.55 -30.29
N ARG A 24 6.57 8.28 -30.90
CA ARG A 24 7.75 8.82 -30.20
C ARG A 24 7.35 9.77 -29.08
N ASN A 25 6.42 10.70 -29.37
CA ASN A 25 5.89 11.62 -28.38
C ASN A 25 5.15 10.88 -27.26
N ARG A 26 4.41 9.80 -27.57
CA ARG A 26 3.78 8.98 -26.52
C ARG A 26 4.80 8.33 -25.58
N TRP A 27 5.93 7.88 -26.10
CA TRP A 27 6.98 7.21 -25.31
C TRP A 27 7.84 8.18 -24.49
N GLN A 28 8.06 9.40 -24.97
CA GLN A 28 8.80 10.43 -24.23
C GLN A 28 8.13 10.76 -22.89
N TYR A 29 8.96 11.09 -21.89
CA TYR A 29 8.56 11.39 -20.52
C TYR A 29 9.38 12.58 -20.00
N ASP A 30 8.90 13.21 -18.93
CA ASP A 30 9.56 14.34 -18.27
C ASP A 30 10.66 13.84 -17.32
N ARG A 31 10.35 12.78 -16.57
CA ARG A 31 11.27 12.15 -15.61
C ARG A 31 10.86 10.72 -15.28
N VAL A 32 11.82 9.99 -14.73
CA VAL A 32 11.63 8.65 -14.13
C VAL A 32 11.92 8.74 -12.64
N VAL A 33 11.06 8.15 -11.82
CA VAL A 33 11.23 8.07 -10.37
C VAL A 33 11.32 6.61 -9.96
N ARG A 34 12.34 6.26 -9.19
CA ARG A 34 12.46 4.91 -8.62
C ARG A 34 11.45 4.72 -7.51
N SER A 35 10.69 3.63 -7.57
CA SER A 35 9.76 3.22 -6.53
C SER A 35 9.65 1.70 -6.42
N THR A 36 8.79 1.22 -5.53
CA THR A 36 8.42 -0.18 -5.34
C THR A 36 6.95 -0.29 -4.91
N HIS A 37 6.42 -1.51 -4.79
CA HIS A 37 5.04 -1.75 -4.38
C HIS A 37 4.99 -2.29 -2.94
N GLY A 38 4.40 -1.50 -2.03
CA GLY A 38 4.17 -1.91 -0.64
C GLY A 38 2.98 -2.85 -0.48
N VAL A 39 3.08 -4.04 -1.07
CA VAL A 39 2.04 -5.09 -1.05
C VAL A 39 2.67 -6.43 -0.66
N ASN A 40 1.93 -7.27 0.09
CA ASN A 40 2.43 -8.55 0.57
C ASN A 40 2.49 -9.58 -0.58
N CYS A 41 3.56 -9.54 -1.37
CA CYS A 41 3.73 -10.38 -2.55
C CYS A 41 5.08 -11.09 -2.65
N THR A 42 5.97 -10.89 -1.66
CA THR A 42 7.39 -11.31 -1.62
C THR A 42 8.28 -10.81 -2.78
N GLY A 43 7.69 -10.16 -3.79
CA GLY A 43 8.40 -9.70 -4.99
C GLY A 43 9.47 -8.65 -4.70
N SER A 44 9.17 -7.63 -3.88
CA SER A 44 10.11 -6.53 -3.58
C SER A 44 10.77 -5.92 -4.83
N CYS A 45 10.03 -5.85 -5.94
CA CYS A 45 10.53 -5.41 -7.23
C CYS A 45 10.67 -3.89 -7.27
N SER A 46 11.83 -3.38 -7.69
CA SER A 46 12.04 -1.99 -8.04
C SER A 46 11.45 -1.67 -9.43
N TRP A 47 10.80 -0.51 -9.53
CA TRP A 47 10.16 -0.03 -10.74
C TRP A 47 10.61 1.40 -11.07
N ASN A 48 10.74 1.66 -12.37
CA ASN A 48 10.87 2.97 -12.97
C ASN A 48 9.47 3.54 -13.24
N VAL A 49 9.05 4.50 -12.43
CA VAL A 49 7.76 5.19 -12.56
C VAL A 49 7.92 6.39 -13.47
N TYR A 50 7.18 6.41 -14.58
CA TYR A 50 7.27 7.44 -15.61
C TYR A 50 6.29 8.56 -15.35
N VAL A 51 6.78 9.80 -15.39
CA VAL A 51 5.99 11.02 -15.29
C VAL A 51 6.05 11.77 -16.61
N LYS A 52 4.90 12.17 -17.14
CA LYS A 52 4.76 12.97 -18.36
C LYS A 52 3.65 13.99 -18.16
N ASP A 53 3.88 15.23 -18.57
CA ASP A 53 2.95 16.36 -18.39
C ASP A 53 2.49 16.51 -16.92
N GLY A 54 3.41 16.24 -15.99
CA GLY A 54 3.13 16.30 -14.55
C GLY A 54 2.26 15.17 -13.98
N VAL A 55 1.88 14.17 -14.78
CA VAL A 55 1.11 13.00 -14.32
C VAL A 55 1.88 11.70 -14.46
N VAL A 56 1.61 10.73 -13.58
CA VAL A 56 2.18 9.39 -13.71
C VAL A 56 1.46 8.66 -14.84
N THR A 57 2.20 8.16 -15.82
CA THR A 57 1.62 7.53 -17.01
C THR A 57 1.77 6.02 -17.07
N GLY A 58 2.65 5.45 -16.26
CA GLY A 58 2.94 4.03 -16.22
C GLY A 58 4.23 3.72 -15.49
N GLU A 59 4.57 2.44 -15.42
CA GLU A 59 5.77 1.93 -14.80
C GLU A 59 6.35 0.77 -15.60
N ILE A 60 7.67 0.67 -15.63
CA ILE A 60 8.42 -0.46 -16.19
C ILE A 60 9.39 -0.92 -15.11
N GLN A 61 9.71 -2.21 -15.06
CA GLN A 61 10.67 -2.70 -14.09
C GLN A 61 12.01 -1.95 -14.21
N ALA A 62 12.65 -1.71 -13.07
CA ALA A 62 14.05 -1.36 -13.07
C ALA A 62 14.87 -2.65 -13.25
N ASP A 63 16.00 -2.55 -13.93
CA ASP A 63 16.86 -3.65 -14.34
C ASP A 63 18.29 -3.54 -13.79
N ASP A 64 18.58 -2.51 -13.01
CA ASP A 64 19.90 -2.17 -12.47
C ASP A 64 20.16 -2.72 -11.06
N TYR A 65 19.62 -3.90 -10.75
CA TYR A 65 19.96 -4.57 -9.50
C TYR A 65 21.46 -4.93 -9.49
N PRO A 66 22.14 -4.85 -8.33
CA PRO A 66 23.51 -5.35 -8.22
C PRO A 66 23.62 -6.79 -8.66
N ALA A 67 24.69 -7.11 -9.39
CA ALA A 67 25.01 -8.48 -9.76
C ALA A 67 25.28 -9.31 -8.50
N ILE A 68 24.70 -10.52 -8.43
CA ILE A 68 24.97 -11.48 -7.35
C ILE A 68 26.41 -12.00 -7.44
N GLY A 69 26.91 -12.20 -8.68
CA GLY A 69 28.26 -12.68 -8.97
C GLY A 69 28.31 -14.16 -9.37
N GLY A 70 29.47 -14.61 -9.84
CA GLY A 70 29.66 -15.97 -10.37
C GLY A 70 28.80 -16.26 -11.60
N ASP A 71 28.38 -17.51 -11.75
CA ASP A 71 27.54 -17.99 -12.86
C ASP A 71 26.03 -17.90 -12.55
N ILE A 72 25.64 -17.26 -11.44
CA ILE A 72 24.25 -17.13 -11.01
C ILE A 72 23.52 -16.10 -11.89
N PRO A 73 22.34 -16.43 -12.48
CA PRO A 73 21.56 -15.48 -13.24
C PRO A 73 21.18 -14.23 -12.42
N HIS A 74 21.22 -13.07 -13.08
CA HIS A 74 20.80 -11.81 -12.46
C HIS A 74 19.31 -11.81 -12.09
N THR A 75 18.93 -10.95 -11.13
CA THR A 75 17.54 -10.84 -10.67
C THR A 75 16.66 -10.00 -11.59
N GLU A 76 17.25 -9.18 -12.45
CA GLU A 76 16.50 -8.34 -13.39
C GLU A 76 15.70 -9.19 -14.40
N PRO A 77 14.51 -8.72 -14.84
CA PRO A 77 13.83 -7.48 -14.45
C PRO A 77 12.91 -7.62 -13.23
N ARG A 78 12.73 -8.82 -12.66
CA ARG A 78 11.62 -9.15 -11.73
C ARG A 78 10.26 -8.66 -12.28
N GLY A 79 9.39 -8.17 -11.41
CA GLY A 79 8.08 -7.63 -11.77
C GLY A 79 6.99 -8.70 -11.94
N CYS A 80 5.74 -8.24 -12.03
CA CYS A 80 4.59 -9.09 -12.35
C CYS A 80 3.46 -8.25 -12.95
N ALA A 81 2.44 -8.91 -13.51
CA ALA A 81 1.29 -8.23 -14.12
C ALA A 81 0.52 -7.32 -13.13
N ARG A 82 0.51 -7.66 -11.84
CA ARG A 82 -0.14 -6.83 -10.81
C ARG A 82 0.63 -5.54 -10.57
N GLY A 83 1.97 -5.62 -10.50
CA GLY A 83 2.82 -4.43 -10.38
C GLY A 83 2.74 -3.53 -11.61
N ALA A 84 2.72 -4.12 -12.81
CA ALA A 84 2.63 -3.37 -14.07
C ALA A 84 1.32 -2.58 -14.26
N SER A 85 0.30 -2.81 -13.43
CA SER A 85 -0.99 -2.11 -13.49
C SER A 85 -1.22 -1.14 -12.33
N PHE A 86 -0.25 -0.95 -11.43
CA PHE A 86 -0.44 -0.19 -10.19
C PHE A 86 -0.74 1.30 -10.42
N SER A 87 -0.12 1.91 -11.43
CA SER A 87 -0.35 3.29 -11.88
C SER A 87 -1.82 3.61 -12.16
N TRP A 88 -2.65 2.61 -12.47
CA TRP A 88 -4.09 2.75 -12.61
C TRP A 88 -4.75 3.35 -11.35
N TYR A 89 -4.31 2.92 -10.16
CA TYR A 89 -4.90 3.36 -8.89
C TYR A 89 -4.76 4.86 -8.60
N LEU A 90 -3.83 5.56 -9.25
CA LEU A 90 -3.59 6.98 -8.97
C LEU A 90 -4.81 7.84 -9.31
N TYR A 91 -5.50 7.51 -10.41
CA TYR A 91 -6.57 8.32 -10.98
C TYR A 91 -7.88 7.55 -11.22
N ASN A 92 -7.94 6.27 -10.85
CA ASN A 92 -9.15 5.46 -11.02
C ASN A 92 -10.34 6.02 -10.20
N PRO A 93 -11.59 5.65 -10.55
CA PRO A 93 -12.78 6.11 -9.84
C PRO A 93 -12.88 5.63 -8.38
N MET A 94 -12.05 4.66 -7.97
CA MET A 94 -12.02 4.12 -6.60
C MET A 94 -11.02 4.84 -5.69
N ARG A 95 -10.24 5.80 -6.21
CA ARG A 95 -9.23 6.52 -5.43
C ARG A 95 -9.89 7.29 -4.29
N ILE A 96 -9.48 7.03 -3.06
CA ILE A 96 -9.87 7.81 -1.89
C ILE A 96 -9.16 9.17 -1.97
N LYS A 97 -9.95 10.25 -2.11
CA LYS A 97 -9.45 11.63 -2.30
C LYS A 97 -9.51 12.49 -1.04
N TYR A 98 -10.41 12.17 -0.13
CA TYR A 98 -10.70 12.97 1.07
C TYR A 98 -10.91 12.04 2.27
N PRO A 99 -10.84 12.57 3.50
CA PRO A 99 -11.43 11.91 4.66
C PRO A 99 -12.93 11.70 4.44
N TYR A 100 -13.42 10.53 4.83
CA TYR A 100 -14.83 10.18 4.74
C TYR A 100 -15.32 9.62 6.07
N ILE A 101 -16.44 10.14 6.56
CA ILE A 101 -17.08 9.72 7.81
C ILE A 101 -18.50 9.25 7.48
N ARG A 102 -19.00 8.24 8.20
CA ARG A 102 -20.39 7.81 8.06
C ARG A 102 -21.30 8.99 8.40
N GLY A 103 -22.23 9.34 7.51
CA GLY A 103 -23.04 10.54 7.63
C GLY A 103 -23.71 10.68 9.01
N ILE A 104 -24.37 9.62 9.48
CA ILE A 104 -25.03 9.60 10.79
C ILE A 104 -24.06 9.86 11.94
N LEU A 105 -22.85 9.30 11.91
CA LEU A 105 -21.84 9.57 12.95
C LEU A 105 -21.43 11.05 12.93
N LEU A 106 -21.31 11.62 11.74
CA LEU A 106 -20.95 13.02 11.57
C LEU A 106 -22.06 13.98 12.02
N ASP A 107 -23.34 13.63 11.83
CA ASP A 107 -24.46 14.41 12.37
C ASP A 107 -24.45 14.39 13.91
N LEU A 108 -24.30 13.20 14.50
CA LEU A 108 -24.17 13.03 15.96
C LEU A 108 -22.96 13.78 16.52
N TRP A 109 -21.83 13.74 15.83
CA TRP A 109 -20.61 14.45 16.23
C TRP A 109 -20.82 15.96 16.30
N ARG A 110 -21.38 16.55 15.24
CA ARG A 110 -21.60 18.00 15.17
C ARG A 110 -22.67 18.46 16.17
N GLU A 111 -23.71 17.66 16.39
CA GLU A 111 -24.70 17.93 17.43
C GLU A 111 -24.09 17.86 18.84
N ALA A 112 -23.21 16.89 19.10
CA ALA A 112 -22.53 16.80 20.39
C ALA A 112 -21.56 17.97 20.60
N LYS A 113 -20.78 18.33 19.57
CA LYS A 113 -19.86 19.48 19.59
C LYS A 113 -20.56 20.82 19.80
N SER A 114 -21.84 20.97 19.44
CA SER A 114 -22.59 22.21 19.73
C SER A 114 -23.07 22.31 21.17
N LYS A 115 -23.05 21.20 21.92
CA LYS A 115 -23.48 21.10 23.33
C LYS A 115 -22.30 20.97 24.31
N HIS A 116 -21.11 20.64 23.82
CA HIS A 116 -19.93 20.39 24.63
C HIS A 116 -18.69 21.03 24.00
N ASP A 117 -18.03 21.90 24.78
CA ASP A 117 -16.76 22.52 24.36
C ASP A 117 -15.62 21.50 24.31
N ASP A 118 -15.60 20.54 25.24
CA ASP A 118 -14.61 19.45 25.30
C ASP A 118 -14.98 18.34 24.29
N PRO A 119 -14.15 18.07 23.28
CA PRO A 119 -14.43 17.03 22.27
C PRO A 119 -14.49 15.62 22.87
N VAL A 120 -13.79 15.35 23.99
CA VAL A 120 -13.85 14.06 24.69
C VAL A 120 -15.23 13.85 25.32
N LYS A 121 -15.81 14.91 25.90
CA LYS A 121 -17.19 14.87 26.43
C LYS A 121 -18.24 14.79 25.33
N ALA A 122 -18.00 15.44 24.19
CA ALA A 122 -18.84 15.27 23.01
C ALA A 122 -18.83 13.81 22.52
N TRP A 123 -17.67 13.16 22.49
CA TRP A 123 -17.60 11.74 22.12
C TRP A 123 -18.31 10.84 23.15
N GLU A 124 -18.09 11.09 24.44
CA GLU A 124 -18.73 10.38 25.55
C GLU A 124 -20.27 10.38 25.42
N SER A 125 -20.88 11.54 25.17
CA SER A 125 -22.35 11.64 25.04
C SER A 125 -22.93 10.86 23.84
N ILE A 126 -22.12 10.59 22.81
CA ILE A 126 -22.52 9.78 21.66
C ILE A 126 -22.43 8.29 21.98
N VAL A 127 -21.33 7.85 22.59
CA VAL A 127 -21.04 6.41 22.75
C VAL A 127 -21.68 5.78 23.98
N GLU A 128 -21.98 6.57 25.01
CA GLU A 128 -22.70 6.10 26.20
C GLU A 128 -24.21 5.97 25.96
N ASP A 129 -24.77 6.72 25.02
CA ASP A 129 -26.15 6.54 24.56
C ASP A 129 -26.22 5.34 23.59
N LYS A 130 -26.83 4.25 24.07
CA LYS A 130 -27.03 3.02 23.30
C LYS A 130 -27.79 3.27 21.98
N SER A 131 -28.79 4.14 21.99
CA SER A 131 -29.57 4.51 20.79
C SER A 131 -28.67 5.20 19.77
N ASN A 132 -27.88 6.19 20.21
CA ASN A 132 -26.95 6.89 19.32
C ASN A 132 -25.89 5.95 18.75
N ARG A 133 -25.33 5.06 19.58
CA ARG A 133 -24.38 4.04 19.13
C ARG A 133 -24.98 3.11 18.07
N GLU A 134 -26.21 2.64 18.26
CA GLU A 134 -26.91 1.76 17.31
C GLU A 134 -27.18 2.45 15.96
N LYS A 135 -27.51 3.75 15.97
CA LYS A 135 -27.79 4.54 14.75
C LYS A 135 -26.64 4.48 13.74
N TYR A 136 -25.38 4.63 14.18
CA TYR A 136 -24.26 4.61 13.25
C TYR A 136 -23.62 3.22 13.06
N THR A 137 -23.61 2.37 14.08
CA THR A 137 -22.99 1.03 13.99
C THR A 137 -23.78 0.07 13.09
N SER A 138 -25.12 0.09 13.14
CA SER A 138 -26.01 -0.74 12.30
C SER A 138 -25.99 -0.40 10.80
N ARG A 139 -25.27 0.68 10.44
CA ARG A 139 -25.11 1.19 9.07
C ARG A 139 -23.70 0.94 8.49
N ARG A 140 -22.82 0.26 9.22
CA ARG A 140 -21.53 -0.20 8.68
C ARG A 140 -21.78 -1.15 7.49
N GLY A 141 -21.07 -0.91 6.38
CA GLY A 141 -21.25 -1.65 5.11
C GLY A 141 -22.40 -1.19 4.21
N LYS A 142 -23.16 -0.14 4.57
CA LYS A 142 -24.40 0.26 3.85
C LYS A 142 -24.32 1.62 3.10
N GLY A 143 -23.12 2.09 2.75
CA GLY A 143 -22.97 3.40 2.08
C GLY A 143 -23.35 4.61 2.96
N GLY A 144 -23.46 5.80 2.37
CA GLY A 144 -23.73 7.04 3.14
C GLY A 144 -22.49 7.62 3.82
N LEU A 145 -21.34 7.55 3.15
CA LEU A 145 -20.14 8.28 3.55
C LEU A 145 -20.27 9.75 3.11
N ARG A 146 -19.93 10.68 4.00
CA ARG A 146 -19.82 12.11 3.68
C ARG A 146 -18.37 12.54 3.80
N ARG A 147 -17.94 13.42 2.89
CA ARG A 147 -16.62 14.05 2.94
C ARG A 147 -16.51 14.86 4.25
N ALA A 148 -15.36 14.73 4.91
CA ALA A 148 -14.93 15.55 6.03
C ALA A 148 -13.58 16.21 5.70
N ASP A 149 -13.16 17.17 6.50
CA ASP A 149 -11.79 17.67 6.49
C ASP A 149 -10.89 16.84 7.42
N PHE A 150 -9.58 17.12 7.40
CA PHE A 150 -8.61 16.35 8.18
C PHE A 150 -8.71 16.68 9.66
N GLU A 151 -9.03 17.93 9.99
CA GLU A 151 -9.17 18.45 11.35
C GLU A 151 -10.32 17.77 12.08
N GLU A 152 -11.52 17.73 11.50
CA GLU A 152 -12.72 17.10 12.07
C GLU A 152 -12.53 15.59 12.21
N ALA A 153 -11.95 14.93 11.19
CA ALA A 153 -11.67 13.50 11.27
C ALA A 153 -10.64 13.17 12.37
N SER A 154 -9.58 13.98 12.49
CA SER A 154 -8.54 13.78 13.49
C SER A 154 -9.03 14.08 14.91
N GLU A 155 -9.86 15.11 15.09
CA GLU A 155 -10.46 15.44 16.39
C GLU A 155 -11.36 14.31 16.89
N ILE A 156 -12.20 13.73 16.02
CA ILE A 156 -13.04 12.56 16.36
C ILE A 156 -12.18 11.37 16.80
N ILE A 157 -11.13 11.05 16.04
CA ILE A 157 -10.23 9.92 16.35
C ILE A 157 -9.53 10.16 17.69
N ALA A 158 -8.98 11.36 17.91
CA ALA A 158 -8.29 11.71 19.15
C ALA A 158 -9.23 11.68 20.36
N ALA A 159 -10.43 12.27 20.25
CA ALA A 159 -11.44 12.26 21.30
C ALA A 159 -11.87 10.83 21.66
N SER A 160 -12.07 9.98 20.65
CA SER A 160 -12.41 8.57 20.82
C SER A 160 -11.32 7.81 21.56
N ASN A 161 -10.05 8.04 21.19
CA ASN A 161 -8.91 7.39 21.82
C ASN A 161 -8.73 7.87 23.27
N LEU A 162 -8.79 9.17 23.53
CA LEU A 162 -8.65 9.74 24.87
C LEU A 162 -9.76 9.25 25.81
N TYR A 163 -11.02 9.25 25.37
CA TYR A 163 -12.13 8.69 26.13
C TYR A 163 -11.89 7.21 26.47
N THR A 164 -11.48 6.42 25.47
CA THR A 164 -11.28 4.97 25.63
C THR A 164 -10.15 4.68 26.62
N ILE A 165 -9.00 5.37 26.48
CA ILE A 165 -7.86 5.26 27.40
C ILE A 165 -8.30 5.60 28.82
N LYS A 166 -8.95 6.75 29.01
CA LYS A 166 -9.34 7.25 30.32
C LYS A 166 -10.33 6.33 31.03
N LYS A 167 -11.30 5.77 30.30
CA LYS A 167 -12.40 5.01 30.89
C LYS A 167 -12.12 3.52 31.02
N TYR A 168 -11.45 2.92 30.04
CA TYR A 168 -11.31 1.47 29.91
C TYR A 168 -9.86 0.98 29.93
N GLY A 169 -8.90 1.88 29.74
CA GLY A 169 -7.48 1.54 29.58
C GLY A 169 -7.03 1.58 28.12
N PRO A 170 -5.72 1.78 27.88
CA PRO A 170 -5.18 1.97 26.54
C PRO A 170 -5.19 0.71 25.68
N ASP A 171 -5.16 -0.48 26.29
CA ASP A 171 -5.21 -1.78 25.62
C ASP A 171 -6.56 -2.09 24.95
N ARG A 172 -7.58 -1.23 25.11
CA ARG A 172 -8.84 -1.26 24.35
C ARG A 172 -8.74 -0.57 22.99
N ILE A 173 -7.58 0.03 22.68
CA ILE A 173 -7.25 0.58 21.37
C ILE A 173 -6.32 -0.41 20.67
N ILE A 174 -6.78 -0.94 19.54
CA ILE A 174 -6.09 -2.00 18.81
C ILE A 174 -5.84 -1.53 17.38
N GLY A 175 -4.63 -1.74 16.89
CA GLY A 175 -4.29 -1.55 15.48
C GLY A 175 -3.86 -2.84 14.81
N PHE A 176 -4.35 -3.04 13.59
CA PHE A 176 -3.96 -4.14 12.72
C PHE A 176 -3.30 -3.56 11.46
N SER A 177 -2.01 -3.81 11.30
CA SER A 177 -1.24 -3.49 10.10
C SER A 177 -0.26 -4.63 9.89
N PRO A 178 -0.30 -5.37 8.76
CA PRO A 178 0.52 -6.56 8.57
C PRO A 178 1.85 -6.23 7.86
N ILE A 179 2.78 -7.19 7.88
CA ILE A 179 3.96 -7.28 7.00
C ILE A 179 4.75 -5.97 6.87
N PRO A 180 5.58 -5.60 7.87
CA PRO A 180 6.38 -4.37 7.82
C PRO A 180 7.39 -4.34 6.67
N ALA A 181 7.86 -5.51 6.21
CA ALA A 181 8.89 -5.62 5.17
C ALA A 181 8.52 -4.93 3.85
N MET A 182 7.23 -4.85 3.49
CA MET A 182 6.79 -4.25 2.23
C MET A 182 6.78 -2.71 2.27
N SER A 183 6.66 -2.10 3.46
CA SER A 183 6.63 -0.63 3.62
C SER A 183 6.91 -0.22 5.08
N GLN A 184 8.17 -0.30 5.48
CA GLN A 184 8.62 -0.23 6.87
C GLN A 184 8.11 1.02 7.61
N VAL A 185 8.28 2.21 7.04
CA VAL A 185 7.87 3.47 7.68
C VAL A 185 6.35 3.61 7.72
N SER A 186 5.63 3.11 6.70
CA SER A 186 4.17 3.09 6.69
C SER A 186 3.60 2.21 7.82
N TYR A 187 4.19 1.03 8.05
CA TYR A 187 3.87 0.19 9.21
C TYR A 187 4.24 0.89 10.54
N ALA A 188 5.43 1.50 10.60
CA ALA A 188 5.96 2.15 11.79
C ALA A 188 5.09 3.32 12.25
N ALA A 189 4.44 4.05 11.32
CA ALA A 189 3.60 5.20 11.65
C ALA A 189 2.48 4.84 12.65
N GLY A 190 1.67 3.82 12.33
CA GLY A 190 0.57 3.38 13.18
C GLY A 190 1.05 2.63 14.43
N SER A 191 2.02 1.73 14.28
CA SER A 191 2.54 0.95 15.40
C SER A 191 3.26 1.82 16.44
N ARG A 192 4.02 2.83 16.02
CA ARG A 192 4.65 3.79 16.94
C ARG A 192 3.61 4.60 17.70
N TYR A 193 2.58 5.11 17.02
CA TYR A 193 1.48 5.83 17.67
C TYR A 193 0.82 4.99 18.76
N LEU A 194 0.47 3.73 18.44
CA LEU A 194 -0.17 2.81 19.39
C LEU A 194 0.74 2.50 20.58
N ASN A 195 2.01 2.17 20.35
CA ASN A 195 2.95 1.91 21.43
C ASN A 195 3.11 3.11 22.38
N LEU A 196 3.14 4.34 21.84
CA LEU A 196 3.27 5.56 22.66
C LEU A 196 2.05 5.80 23.55
N ILE A 197 0.85 5.44 23.10
CA ILE A 197 -0.38 5.59 23.90
C ILE A 197 -0.73 4.35 24.73
N GLY A 198 0.07 3.28 24.65
CA GLY A 198 -0.16 1.99 25.33
C GLY A 198 -1.18 1.07 24.65
N GLY A 199 -1.52 1.31 23.39
CA GLY A 199 -2.40 0.47 22.58
C GLY A 199 -1.75 -0.83 22.10
N VAL A 200 -2.57 -1.75 21.58
CA VAL A 200 -2.14 -3.08 21.14
C VAL A 200 -1.85 -3.10 19.65
N VAL A 201 -0.67 -3.61 19.28
CA VAL A 201 -0.31 -3.91 17.88
C VAL A 201 -0.53 -5.41 17.65
N MET A 202 -1.44 -5.75 16.74
CA MET A 202 -1.79 -7.14 16.45
C MET A 202 -0.70 -7.85 15.65
N SER A 203 -0.52 -9.15 15.91
CA SER A 203 0.27 -10.05 15.06
C SER A 203 -0.40 -10.30 13.71
N PHE A 204 0.36 -10.82 12.75
CA PHE A 204 -0.12 -11.09 11.39
C PHE A 204 0.35 -12.42 10.83
N TYR A 205 1.57 -12.87 11.15
CA TYR A 205 2.21 -14.01 10.47
C TYR A 205 1.59 -15.36 10.88
N ASP A 206 1.31 -15.49 12.18
CA ASP A 206 0.48 -16.53 12.77
C ASP A 206 -0.97 -16.45 12.30
N TRP A 207 -1.57 -15.26 12.29
CA TRP A 207 -2.96 -15.04 11.89
C TRP A 207 -3.22 -15.40 10.42
N TYR A 208 -2.28 -15.10 9.52
CA TYR A 208 -2.36 -15.45 8.11
C TYR A 208 -2.05 -16.93 7.84
N CYS A 209 -1.62 -17.67 8.85
CA CYS A 209 -1.11 -19.04 8.70
C CYS A 209 0.13 -19.12 7.79
N ASP A 210 0.87 -18.00 7.67
CA ASP A 210 2.16 -17.96 6.97
C ASP A 210 3.29 -18.44 7.89
N LEU A 211 3.10 -18.42 9.22
CA LEU A 211 4.02 -18.98 10.20
C LEU A 211 4.01 -20.52 10.16
N PRO A 212 5.07 -21.18 9.69
CA PRO A 212 5.18 -22.63 9.81
C PRO A 212 5.53 -22.99 11.24
N LEU A 213 4.55 -23.40 12.05
CA LEU A 213 4.76 -23.74 13.48
C LEU A 213 5.88 -24.77 13.72
N ALA A 214 6.18 -25.60 12.72
CA ALA A 214 7.29 -26.54 12.76
C ALA A 214 8.67 -25.85 12.83
N SER A 215 8.83 -24.66 12.24
CA SER A 215 10.12 -23.95 12.27
C SER A 215 10.54 -23.56 13.69
N PRO A 216 9.70 -22.88 14.50
CA PRO A 216 10.02 -22.64 15.91
C PRO A 216 10.18 -23.92 16.73
N GLN A 217 9.43 -24.98 16.42
CA GLN A 217 9.52 -26.26 17.15
C GLN A 217 10.84 -27.00 16.92
N VAL A 218 11.37 -26.96 15.70
CA VAL A 218 12.58 -27.71 15.32
C VAL A 218 13.84 -26.86 15.53
N TRP A 219 13.79 -25.58 15.17
CA TRP A 219 14.97 -24.71 15.11
C TRP A 219 14.94 -23.52 16.06
N GLY A 220 13.81 -23.26 16.74
CA GLY A 220 13.66 -22.05 17.55
C GLY A 220 13.66 -20.75 16.73
N GLU A 221 13.39 -20.83 15.42
CA GLU A 221 13.37 -19.72 14.47
C GLU A 221 11.97 -19.49 13.92
N GLN A 222 11.54 -18.23 13.76
CA GLN A 222 10.23 -17.89 13.20
C GLN A 222 10.09 -18.46 11.80
N THR A 223 10.93 -17.99 10.88
CA THR A 223 11.10 -18.47 9.50
C THR A 223 12.41 -17.90 8.96
N ASP A 224 13.30 -18.78 8.52
CA ASP A 224 14.44 -18.41 7.69
C ASP A 224 14.51 -19.38 6.50
N VAL A 225 14.74 -18.85 5.30
CA VAL A 225 14.73 -19.61 4.04
C VAL A 225 15.81 -19.08 3.10
N CYS A 226 16.29 -19.94 2.20
CA CYS A 226 17.24 -19.50 1.18
C CYS A 226 16.60 -18.53 0.17
N GLU A 227 17.41 -17.64 -0.38
CA GLU A 227 16.99 -16.75 -1.46
C GLU A 227 16.69 -17.50 -2.76
N SER A 228 15.90 -16.90 -3.66
CA SER A 228 15.57 -17.53 -4.94
C SER A 228 16.77 -17.81 -5.83
N ALA A 229 17.87 -17.06 -5.64
CA ALA A 229 19.10 -17.27 -6.40
C ALA A 229 19.78 -18.60 -6.03
N ASP A 230 19.65 -19.04 -4.78
CA ASP A 230 20.27 -20.28 -4.29
C ASP A 230 19.61 -21.53 -4.91
N TRP A 231 18.40 -21.39 -5.46
CA TRP A 231 17.75 -22.47 -6.21
C TRP A 231 18.59 -22.92 -7.42
N TYR A 232 19.41 -22.03 -8.00
CA TYR A 232 20.32 -22.35 -9.10
C TYR A 232 21.41 -23.35 -8.68
N ASN A 233 21.78 -23.36 -7.40
CA ASN A 233 22.80 -24.26 -6.86
C ASN A 233 22.26 -25.68 -6.63
N SER A 234 20.94 -25.83 -6.54
CA SER A 234 20.31 -27.14 -6.32
C SER A 234 20.49 -28.08 -7.52
N LYS A 235 20.73 -29.36 -7.23
CA LYS A 235 20.75 -30.44 -8.24
C LYS A 235 19.44 -31.23 -8.26
N TYR A 236 18.57 -31.01 -7.28
CA TYR A 236 17.29 -31.68 -7.16
C TYR A 236 16.32 -30.81 -6.36
N THR A 237 15.19 -30.44 -6.97
CA THR A 237 14.18 -29.56 -6.36
C THR A 237 12.82 -30.23 -6.42
N VAL A 238 12.09 -30.18 -5.30
CA VAL A 238 10.68 -30.59 -5.21
C VAL A 238 9.86 -29.35 -4.89
N LEU A 239 8.76 -29.18 -5.63
CA LEU A 239 7.79 -28.10 -5.43
C LEU A 239 6.50 -28.66 -4.85
#